data_AF-A0A851J9R5-F1
#
_entry.id   AF-A0A851J9R5-F1
#
_cell.length_a   1.000
_cell.length_b   1.000
_cell.length_c   1.000
_cell.angle_alpha   90.00
_cell.angle_beta   90.00
_cell.angle_gamma   90.00
#
_symmetry.space_group_name_H-M   'P 1'
#
loop_
_entity.id
_entity.type
_entity.pdbx_description
1 polymer ?
#
loop_
_entity_poly.entity_id
_entity_poly.type
_entity_poly.pdbx_seq_one_letter_code
_entity_poly.pdbx_strand_id
1 'polypeptide(L)'
;MNEVVETLTKIEQNYKLFQQQQFSFIRALEHTREEAHDMFRPVSSIVQVQCYKDHHCLNATDRRILNMFISLCNDLRSLCQKMETVHVGDSVTNGLLEKCKVLLNDSNDLAALRATYPHGVVNYLSLEEARHRYGGVVSLLPIVIDSLWEWVTHSKRHTLYVVSHGHATAKKETRTSQTPPAWHFAAQTSLSNKNTVQLQEKDFKKFLAANQRPQQKAPWKPPGKHP
;
A
#
# COMPACT_ATOMS: atom_id res chain seq x y z
N MET A 1 20.92 -10.76 -0.57
CA MET A 1 19.54 -11.03 -1.01
C MET A 1 18.68 -11.72 0.07
N ASN A 2 19.10 -12.85 0.64
CA ASN A 2 18.30 -13.56 1.67
C ASN A 2 17.97 -12.68 2.88
N GLU A 3 18.96 -11.96 3.39
CA GLU A 3 18.79 -11.04 4.52
C GLU A 3 17.74 -9.93 4.26
N VAL A 4 17.64 -9.44 3.01
CA VAL A 4 16.61 -8.46 2.59
C VAL A 4 15.22 -9.09 2.67
N VAL A 5 15.07 -10.32 2.17
CA VAL A 5 13.80 -11.06 2.19
C VAL A 5 13.37 -11.36 3.63
N GLU A 6 14.28 -11.78 4.49
CA GLU A 6 14.01 -12.03 5.91
C GLU A 6 13.58 -10.74 6.63
N THR A 7 14.30 -9.64 6.38
CA THR A 7 13.96 -8.33 6.96
C THR A 7 12.58 -7.86 6.50
N LEU A 8 12.28 -7.95 5.20
CA LEU A 8 10.98 -7.57 4.65
C LEU A 8 9.85 -8.43 5.20
N THR A 9 10.07 -9.74 5.36
CA THR A 9 9.10 -10.67 5.95
C THR A 9 8.79 -10.29 7.40
N LYS A 10 9.81 -9.94 8.20
CA LYS A 10 9.63 -9.47 9.58
C LYS A 10 8.85 -8.16 9.64
N ILE A 11 9.15 -7.21 8.75
CA ILE A 11 8.40 -5.94 8.65
C ILE A 11 6.94 -6.22 8.30
N GLU A 12 6.67 -7.11 7.35
CA GLU A 12 5.31 -7.48 6.97
C GLU A 12 4.54 -8.12 8.13
N GLN A 13 5.18 -8.96 8.95
CA GLN A 13 4.58 -9.51 10.17
C GLN A 13 4.22 -8.41 11.18
N ASN A 14 5.12 -7.44 11.41
CA ASN A 14 4.85 -6.30 12.27
C ASN A 14 3.72 -5.42 11.70
N TYR A 15 3.69 -5.23 10.39
CA TYR A 15 2.61 -4.52 9.71
C TYR A 15 1.27 -5.25 9.88
N LYS A 16 1.22 -6.58 9.81
CA LYS A 16 -0.02 -7.35 10.09
C LYS A 16 -0.53 -7.11 11.51
N LEU A 17 0.36 -7.00 12.50
CA LEU A 17 -0.03 -6.65 13.88
C LEU A 17 -0.55 -5.20 13.98
N PHE A 18 0.08 -4.26 13.27
CA PHE A 18 -0.39 -2.89 13.18
C PHE A 18 -1.76 -2.80 12.50
N GLN A 19 -1.95 -3.53 11.41
CA GLN A 19 -3.18 -3.62 10.64
C GLN A 19 -4.37 -4.11 11.50
N GLN A 20 -4.15 -5.10 12.37
CA GLN A 20 -5.16 -5.55 13.34
C GLN A 20 -5.56 -4.45 14.34
N GLN A 21 -4.67 -3.50 14.61
CA GLN A 21 -4.86 -2.36 15.52
C GLN A 21 -5.16 -1.05 14.79
N GLN A 22 -5.48 -1.08 13.49
CA GLN A 22 -5.65 0.12 12.67
C GLN A 22 -6.74 1.05 13.21
N PHE A 23 -7.84 0.52 13.75
CA PHE A 23 -8.87 1.36 14.39
C PHE A 23 -8.34 2.10 15.63
N SER A 24 -7.47 1.47 16.42
CA SER A 24 -6.79 2.13 17.54
C SER A 24 -5.86 3.23 17.04
N PHE A 25 -5.17 3.02 15.92
CA PHE A 25 -4.34 4.06 15.29
C PHE A 25 -5.19 5.25 14.85
N ILE A 26 -6.33 5.03 14.19
CA ILE A 26 -7.26 6.09 13.80
C ILE A 26 -7.77 6.87 15.01
N ARG A 27 -8.19 6.18 16.08
CA ARG A 27 -8.64 6.84 17.32
C ARG A 27 -7.54 7.65 17.99
N ALA A 28 -6.31 7.14 18.01
CA ALA A 28 -5.16 7.87 18.54
C ALA A 28 -4.89 9.16 17.75
N LEU A 29 -4.98 9.11 16.41
CA LEU A 29 -4.90 10.31 15.58
C LEU A 29 -6.03 11.29 15.87
N GLU A 30 -7.24 10.78 16.12
CA GLU A 30 -8.40 11.61 16.42
C GLU A 30 -8.23 12.39 17.75
N HIS A 31 -7.88 11.70 18.83
CA HIS A 31 -7.64 12.33 20.14
C HIS A 31 -6.48 13.35 20.09
N THR A 32 -5.36 12.97 19.45
CA THR A 32 -4.19 13.86 19.38
C THR A 32 -4.41 15.08 18.52
N ARG A 33 -5.27 14.99 17.50
CA ARG A 33 -5.71 16.14 16.68
C ARG A 33 -6.66 17.05 17.41
N GLU A 34 -7.56 16.49 18.21
CA GLU A 34 -8.44 17.26 19.09
C GLU A 34 -7.59 18.12 20.03
N GLU A 35 -6.59 17.52 20.68
CA GLU A 35 -5.64 18.26 21.54
C GLU A 35 -4.77 19.27 20.77
N ALA A 36 -4.36 18.95 19.55
CA ALA A 36 -3.62 19.87 18.69
C ALA A 36 -4.50 20.97 18.07
N HIS A 37 -5.83 20.91 18.27
CA HIS A 37 -6.81 21.76 17.61
C HIS A 37 -6.73 21.73 16.07
N ASP A 38 -6.27 20.61 15.48
CA ASP A 38 -6.15 20.40 14.03
C ASP A 38 -7.23 19.44 13.51
N MET A 39 -8.49 19.77 13.78
CA MET A 39 -9.64 18.92 13.44
C MET A 39 -10.12 19.07 12.00
N PHE A 40 -9.60 19.98 11.19
CA PHE A 40 -10.15 20.24 9.85
C PHE A 40 -9.27 19.73 8.71
N ARG A 41 -7.96 19.60 8.92
CA ARG A 41 -7.03 19.16 7.89
C ARG A 41 -6.85 17.64 7.92
N PRO A 42 -6.55 17.00 6.78
CA PRO A 42 -6.11 15.61 6.79
C PRO A 42 -4.75 15.50 7.47
N VAL A 43 -4.50 14.35 8.08
CA VAL A 43 -3.14 13.97 8.48
C VAL A 43 -2.43 13.53 7.23
N SER A 44 -1.48 14.34 6.79
CA SER A 44 -0.89 14.27 5.46
C SER A 44 0.59 13.96 5.47
N SER A 45 1.26 13.82 6.60
CA SER A 45 2.68 13.48 6.62
C SER A 45 3.11 12.69 7.86
N ILE A 46 4.26 12.02 7.77
CA ILE A 46 4.83 11.26 8.89
C ILE A 46 5.27 12.21 10.00
N VAL A 47 5.83 13.38 9.65
CA VAL A 47 6.22 14.40 10.62
C VAL A 47 5.03 14.95 11.41
N GLN A 48 3.83 15.04 10.81
CA GLN A 48 2.62 15.39 11.56
C GLN A 48 2.27 14.31 12.59
N VAL A 49 2.32 13.04 12.22
CA VAL A 49 2.07 11.92 13.15
C VAL A 49 3.09 11.93 14.31
N GLN A 50 4.36 12.21 14.01
CA GLN A 50 5.40 12.38 15.02
C GLN A 50 5.10 13.58 15.94
N CYS A 51 4.71 14.72 15.38
CA CYS A 51 4.38 15.92 16.15
C CYS A 51 3.21 15.66 17.12
N TYR A 52 2.15 15.01 16.65
CA TYR A 52 1.02 14.59 17.48
C TYR A 52 1.44 13.66 18.61
N LYS A 53 2.29 12.69 18.31
CA LYS A 53 2.82 11.77 19.32
C LYS A 53 3.65 12.50 20.38
N ASP A 54 4.51 13.43 19.98
CA ASP A 54 5.47 14.05 20.89
C ASP A 54 4.82 15.13 21.76
N HIS A 55 3.90 15.91 21.20
CA HIS A 55 3.37 17.11 21.86
C HIS A 55 1.90 17.01 22.29
N HIS A 56 1.11 16.12 21.69
CA HIS A 56 -0.35 16.09 21.87
C HIS A 56 -0.88 14.74 22.35
N CYS A 57 0.00 13.77 22.62
CA CYS A 57 -0.40 12.43 23.06
C CYS A 57 -0.36 12.29 24.59
N LEU A 58 -1.54 12.27 25.21
CA LEU A 58 -1.69 12.27 26.67
C LEU A 58 -1.69 10.88 27.30
N ASN A 59 -1.95 9.82 26.54
CA ASN A 59 -2.01 8.45 27.07
C ASN A 59 -1.01 7.48 26.41
N ALA A 60 -0.65 6.44 27.14
CA ALA A 60 0.36 5.46 26.71
C ALA A 60 -0.13 4.55 25.56
N THR A 61 -1.43 4.29 25.48
CA THR A 61 -2.03 3.45 24.43
C THR A 61 -1.90 4.11 23.05
N ASP A 62 -2.29 5.37 22.95
CA ASP A 62 -2.19 6.17 21.74
C ASP A 62 -0.71 6.35 21.36
N ARG A 63 0.15 6.65 22.34
CA ARG A 63 1.60 6.78 22.12
C ARG A 63 2.19 5.50 21.55
N ARG A 64 1.79 4.34 22.07
CA ARG A 64 2.25 3.02 21.60
C ARG A 64 1.87 2.80 20.13
N ILE A 65 0.62 3.03 19.74
CA ILE A 65 0.19 2.74 18.37
C ILE A 65 0.74 3.76 17.35
N LEU A 66 0.86 5.03 17.73
CA LEU A 66 1.55 6.05 16.91
C LEU A 66 3.03 5.69 16.73
N ASN A 67 3.72 5.28 17.81
CA ASN A 67 5.09 4.79 17.73
C ASN A 67 5.22 3.56 16.81
N MET A 68 4.26 2.63 16.84
CA MET A 68 4.29 1.46 15.96
C MET A 68 4.28 1.85 14.48
N PHE A 69 3.46 2.81 14.08
CA PHE A 69 3.45 3.36 12.72
C PHE A 69 4.79 3.99 12.34
N ILE A 70 5.34 4.85 13.21
CA ILE A 70 6.62 5.54 12.96
C ILE A 70 7.77 4.53 12.85
N SER A 71 7.82 3.54 13.74
CA SER A 71 8.84 2.48 13.70
C SER A 71 8.77 1.67 12.41
N LEU A 72 7.57 1.33 11.93
CA LEU A 72 7.41 0.66 10.63
C LEU A 72 7.93 1.52 9.47
N CYS A 73 7.67 2.83 9.48
CA CYS A 73 8.23 3.74 8.48
C CYS A 73 9.77 3.75 8.52
N ASN A 74 10.37 3.78 9.71
CA ASN A 74 11.82 3.73 9.90
C ASN A 74 12.44 2.41 9.44
N ASP A 75 11.80 1.29 9.78
CA ASP A 75 12.24 -0.05 9.35
C ASP A 75 12.21 -0.16 7.82
N LEU A 76 11.15 0.35 7.17
CA LEU A 76 11.04 0.37 5.72
C LEU A 76 12.11 1.26 5.05
N ARG A 77 12.43 2.43 5.63
CA ARG A 77 13.52 3.29 5.12
C ARG A 77 14.87 2.59 5.23
N SER A 78 15.13 1.98 6.38
CA SER A 78 16.37 1.25 6.63
C SER A 78 16.52 0.07 5.67
N LEU A 79 15.41 -0.61 5.37
CA LEU A 79 15.38 -1.67 4.36
C LEU A 79 15.64 -1.13 2.94
N CYS A 80 15.08 0.03 2.56
CA CYS A 80 15.38 0.65 1.27
C CYS A 80 16.89 0.88 1.11
N GLN A 81 17.55 1.47 2.12
CA GLN A 81 19.01 1.68 2.10
C GLN A 81 19.79 0.37 1.95
N LYS A 82 19.37 -0.69 2.65
CA LYS A 82 19.98 -2.02 2.54
C LYS A 82 19.79 -2.65 1.16
N MET A 83 18.67 -2.40 0.50
CA MET A 83 18.41 -2.93 -0.85
C MET A 83 19.34 -2.31 -1.89
N GLU A 84 19.71 -1.03 -1.73
CA GLU A 84 20.67 -0.34 -2.60
C GLU A 84 22.08 -0.92 -2.52
N THR A 85 22.51 -1.36 -1.34
CA THR A 85 23.85 -1.93 -1.17
C THR A 85 23.96 -3.35 -1.75
N VAL A 86 22.83 -4.05 -1.87
CA VAL A 86 22.79 -5.47 -2.27
C VAL A 86 22.66 -5.65 -3.79
N HIS A 87 22.15 -4.67 -4.52
CA HIS A 87 21.89 -4.79 -5.95
C HIS A 87 22.36 -3.54 -6.71
N VAL A 88 23.22 -3.73 -7.71
CA VAL A 88 23.56 -2.68 -8.68
C VAL A 88 22.30 -2.45 -9.53
N GLY A 89 21.47 -1.50 -9.09
CA GLY A 89 20.11 -1.30 -9.58
C GLY A 89 20.01 -1.17 -11.10
N ASP A 90 18.96 -1.77 -11.66
CA ASP A 90 18.45 -1.45 -12.99
C ASP A 90 17.44 -0.29 -12.91
N SER A 91 16.94 0.19 -14.04
CA SER A 91 16.00 1.32 -14.07
C SER A 91 14.70 1.04 -13.30
N VAL A 92 14.24 -0.21 -13.26
CA VAL A 92 12.99 -0.61 -12.60
C VAL A 92 13.16 -0.66 -11.09
N THR A 93 14.16 -1.39 -10.63
CA THR A 93 14.52 -1.54 -9.21
C THR A 93 14.90 -0.19 -8.58
N ASN A 94 15.64 0.65 -9.30
CA ASN A 94 15.92 2.03 -8.84
C ASN A 94 14.64 2.86 -8.78
N GLY A 95 13.77 2.79 -9.79
CA GLY A 95 12.49 3.51 -9.78
C GLY A 95 11.60 3.11 -8.60
N LEU A 96 11.55 1.82 -8.25
CA LEU A 96 10.81 1.32 -7.09
C LEU A 96 11.39 1.85 -5.77
N LEU A 97 12.71 1.85 -5.60
CA LEU A 97 13.35 2.36 -4.38
C LEU A 97 13.18 3.88 -4.24
N GLU A 98 13.35 4.65 -5.32
CA GLU A 98 13.13 6.10 -5.30
C GLU A 98 11.68 6.44 -4.96
N LYS A 99 10.71 5.71 -5.52
CA LYS A 99 9.29 5.84 -5.14
C LYS A 99 9.11 5.61 -3.63
N CYS A 100 9.70 4.56 -3.07
CA CYS A 100 9.62 4.27 -1.63
C CYS A 100 10.26 5.37 -0.79
N LYS A 101 11.43 5.89 -1.17
CA LYS A 101 12.10 6.98 -0.46
C LYS A 101 11.28 8.26 -0.44
N VAL A 102 10.69 8.64 -1.58
CA VAL A 102 9.81 9.81 -1.67
C VAL A 102 8.61 9.63 -0.75
N LEU A 103 7.95 8.47 -0.82
CA LEU A 103 6.78 8.17 0.03
C LEU A 103 7.12 8.17 1.52
N LEU A 104 8.29 7.66 1.90
CA LEU A 104 8.75 7.58 3.29
C LEU A 104 9.42 8.86 3.79
N ASN A 105 9.61 9.88 2.95
CA ASN A 105 10.15 11.15 3.41
C ASN A 105 9.19 11.78 4.44
N ASP A 106 9.73 12.24 5.58
CA ASP A 106 8.91 12.66 6.71
C ASP A 106 7.94 13.81 6.38
N SER A 107 8.31 14.68 5.44
CA SER A 107 7.53 15.85 5.03
C SER A 107 6.72 15.64 3.75
N ASN A 108 6.76 14.44 3.15
CA ASN A 108 6.00 14.15 1.94
C ASN A 108 4.50 14.31 2.18
N ASP A 109 3.79 14.87 1.20
CA ASP A 109 2.33 14.99 1.26
C ASP A 109 1.66 13.69 0.84
N LEU A 110 0.95 13.09 1.79
CA LEU A 110 0.23 11.83 1.68
C LEU A 110 -1.27 12.06 1.52
N ALA A 111 -1.78 13.30 1.51
CA ALA A 111 -3.22 13.59 1.55
C ALA A 111 -4.00 12.88 0.43
N ALA A 112 -3.43 12.80 -0.77
CA ALA A 112 -4.00 12.13 -1.93
C ALA A 112 -3.64 10.63 -2.05
N LEU A 113 -2.74 10.11 -1.21
CA LEU A 113 -2.23 8.74 -1.33
C LEU A 113 -3.31 7.72 -0.98
N ARG A 114 -3.63 6.80 -1.89
CA ARG A 114 -4.63 5.74 -1.65
C ARG A 114 -4.11 4.39 -2.09
N ALA A 115 -4.09 3.43 -1.16
CA ALA A 115 -3.77 2.05 -1.48
C ALA A 115 -4.93 1.44 -2.26
N THR A 116 -4.62 0.81 -3.39
CA THR A 116 -5.62 0.09 -4.19
C THR A 116 -5.68 -1.38 -3.73
N TYR A 117 -6.77 -2.09 -4.04
CA TYR A 117 -6.96 -3.52 -3.79
C TYR A 117 -5.66 -4.34 -3.99
N PRO A 118 -5.31 -5.32 -3.12
CA PRO A 118 -6.15 -6.02 -2.14
C PRO A 118 -6.09 -5.47 -0.71
N HIS A 119 -5.64 -4.23 -0.50
CA HIS A 119 -5.54 -3.61 0.84
C HIS A 119 -6.89 -3.22 1.45
N GLY A 120 -7.82 -4.17 1.50
CA GLY A 120 -9.22 -4.02 1.87
C GLY A 120 -9.43 -3.31 3.20
N VAL A 121 -8.57 -3.53 4.20
CA VAL A 121 -8.59 -2.83 5.49
C VAL A 121 -8.38 -1.31 5.41
N VAL A 122 -7.62 -0.83 4.44
CA VAL A 122 -7.49 0.61 4.13
C VAL A 122 -8.76 1.09 3.42
N ASN A 123 -9.40 0.18 2.67
CA ASN A 123 -10.64 0.37 1.93
C ASN A 123 -11.92 0.21 2.79
N TYR A 124 -11.82 -0.36 4.00
CA TYR A 124 -12.91 -0.57 4.96
C TYR A 124 -12.94 0.51 6.06
N LEU A 125 -12.22 1.63 5.87
CA LEU A 125 -12.52 2.83 6.64
C LEU A 125 -13.98 3.19 6.35
N SER A 126 -14.86 2.78 7.26
CA SER A 126 -16.31 2.76 7.10
C SER A 126 -16.92 4.17 7.08
N LEU A 127 -16.10 5.17 7.41
CA LEU A 127 -16.49 6.57 7.46
C LEU A 127 -15.74 7.36 6.39
N GLU A 128 -16.51 8.14 5.63
CA GLU A 128 -15.99 9.06 4.61
C GLU A 128 -14.92 9.99 5.23
N GLU A 129 -15.15 10.46 6.47
CA GLU A 129 -14.20 11.28 7.21
C GLU A 129 -12.86 10.55 7.47
N ALA A 130 -12.90 9.30 7.92
CA ALA A 130 -11.69 8.51 8.12
C ALA A 130 -10.94 8.28 6.81
N ARG A 131 -11.68 8.06 5.70
CA ARG A 131 -11.11 7.91 4.36
C ARG A 131 -10.45 9.19 3.84
N HIS A 132 -11.01 10.36 4.09
CA HIS A 132 -10.43 11.63 3.61
C HIS A 132 -9.34 12.18 4.53
N ARG A 133 -9.47 12.00 5.85
CA ARG A 133 -8.54 12.59 6.83
C ARG A 133 -7.33 11.71 7.14
N TYR A 134 -7.48 10.40 7.10
CA TYR A 134 -6.43 9.47 7.51
C TYR A 134 -6.05 8.48 6.41
N GLY A 135 -6.81 8.43 5.31
CA GLY A 135 -6.57 7.49 4.21
C GLY A 135 -5.15 7.55 3.65
N GLY A 136 -4.53 8.74 3.63
CA GLY A 136 -3.15 8.95 3.20
C GLY A 136 -2.13 8.16 4.02
N VAL A 137 -2.07 8.48 5.32
CA VAL A 137 -1.15 7.83 6.26
C VAL A 137 -1.39 6.34 6.39
N VAL A 138 -2.65 5.90 6.38
CA VAL A 138 -2.98 4.46 6.44
C VAL A 138 -2.57 3.73 5.17
N SER A 139 -2.61 4.39 4.01
CA SER A 139 -2.22 3.80 2.72
C SER A 139 -0.71 3.67 2.54
N LEU A 140 0.09 4.42 3.30
CA LEU A 140 1.54 4.48 3.11
C LEU A 140 2.21 3.12 3.24
N LEU A 141 2.03 2.45 4.39
CA LEU A 141 2.68 1.18 4.70
C LEU A 141 2.41 0.08 3.66
N PRO A 142 1.15 -0.24 3.29
CA PRO A 142 0.90 -1.28 2.29
C PRO A 142 1.49 -0.97 0.92
N ILE A 143 1.43 0.29 0.45
CA ILE A 143 1.99 0.67 -0.85
C ILE A 143 3.50 0.47 -0.89
N VAL A 144 4.19 0.86 0.19
CA VAL A 144 5.64 0.71 0.30
C VAL A 144 6.00 -0.77 0.38
N ILE A 145 5.32 -1.55 1.23
CA ILE A 145 5.57 -3.00 1.37
C ILE A 145 5.42 -3.73 0.02
N ASP A 146 4.35 -3.44 -0.73
CA ASP A 146 4.15 -4.02 -2.06
C ASP A 146 5.27 -3.65 -3.03
N SER A 147 5.68 -2.37 -3.03
CA SER A 147 6.75 -1.89 -3.92
C SER A 147 8.09 -2.56 -3.59
N LEU A 148 8.36 -2.86 -2.31
CA LEU A 148 9.57 -3.59 -1.89
C LEU A 148 9.50 -5.08 -2.24
N TRP A 149 8.33 -5.72 -2.17
CA TRP A 149 8.15 -7.09 -2.63
C TRP A 149 8.27 -7.22 -4.16
N GLU A 150 7.76 -6.23 -4.89
CA GLU A 150 7.95 -6.10 -6.33
C GLU A 150 9.44 -5.98 -6.68
N TRP A 151 10.18 -5.13 -5.95
CA TRP A 151 11.63 -5.03 -6.09
C TRP A 151 12.31 -6.39 -5.86
N VAL A 152 11.95 -7.11 -4.80
CA VAL A 152 12.53 -8.45 -4.50
C VAL A 152 12.29 -9.42 -5.65
N THR A 153 11.11 -9.34 -6.27
CA THR A 153 10.71 -10.20 -7.39
C THR A 153 11.52 -9.87 -8.65
N HIS A 154 11.70 -8.58 -8.95
CA HIS A 154 12.50 -8.11 -10.08
C HIS A 154 13.98 -8.47 -9.92
N SER A 155 14.57 -8.18 -8.77
CA SER A 155 15.99 -8.46 -8.49
C SER A 155 16.31 -9.95 -8.63
N LYS A 156 15.44 -10.85 -8.12
CA LYS A 156 15.64 -12.31 -8.27
C LYS A 156 15.60 -12.76 -9.72
N ARG A 157 14.68 -12.24 -10.53
CA ARG A 157 14.58 -12.58 -11.96
C ARG A 157 15.85 -12.15 -12.71
N HIS A 158 16.37 -10.96 -12.40
CA HIS A 158 17.58 -10.45 -13.03
C HIS A 158 18.83 -11.25 -12.64
N THR A 159 18.97 -11.65 -11.37
CA THR A 159 20.06 -12.55 -10.95
C THR A 159 20.02 -13.88 -11.72
N LEU A 160 18.84 -14.46 -11.94
CA LEU A 160 18.70 -15.73 -12.67
C LEU A 160 19.02 -15.59 -14.16
N TYR A 161 18.62 -14.48 -14.80
CA TYR A 161 18.86 -14.26 -16.23
C TYR A 161 20.34 -14.00 -16.55
N VAL A 162 21.03 -13.23 -15.70
CA VAL A 162 22.47 -12.94 -15.83
C VAL A 162 23.31 -14.21 -15.68
N VAL A 163 22.94 -15.11 -14.75
CA VAL A 163 23.63 -16.40 -14.58
C VAL A 163 23.40 -17.34 -15.79
N SER A 164 22.22 -17.28 -16.43
CA SER A 164 21.92 -18.10 -17.61
C SER A 164 22.64 -17.64 -18.89
N HIS A 165 22.94 -16.34 -19.03
CA HIS A 165 23.67 -15.80 -20.19
C HIS A 165 25.20 -15.99 -20.13
N GLY A 166 25.75 -16.55 -19.04
CA GLY A 166 27.19 -16.76 -18.86
C GLY A 166 27.79 -18.00 -19.55
N HIS A 167 26.97 -18.85 -20.19
CA HIS A 167 27.44 -20.13 -20.75
C HIS A 167 27.06 -20.35 -22.22
N ALA A 168 27.29 -19.34 -23.06
CA ALA A 168 27.28 -19.51 -24.51
C ALA A 168 28.54 -18.87 -25.13
N THR A 169 29.70 -19.49 -24.92
CA THR A 169 30.86 -19.29 -25.79
C THR A 169 30.57 -19.95 -27.14
N ALA A 170 29.78 -19.27 -27.97
CA ALA A 170 29.70 -19.59 -29.38
C ALA A 170 31.03 -19.21 -30.03
N LYS A 171 31.85 -20.23 -30.34
CA LYS A 171 33.00 -20.11 -31.26
C LYS A 171 32.51 -19.43 -32.54
N LYS A 172 33.07 -18.26 -32.82
CA LYS A 172 32.83 -17.50 -34.05
C LYS A 172 33.73 -18.10 -35.13
N GLU A 173 33.18 -18.99 -35.94
CA GLU A 173 33.79 -19.38 -37.21
C GLU A 173 33.30 -18.44 -38.32
N THR A 174 34.26 -17.90 -39.06
CA THR A 174 34.11 -16.92 -40.13
C THR A 174 33.48 -17.56 -41.37
N ARG A 175 32.41 -16.97 -41.92
CA ARG A 175 32.22 -16.94 -43.38
C ARG A 175 31.37 -15.75 -43.86
N THR A 176 31.89 -15.18 -44.94
CA THR A 176 31.59 -13.93 -45.63
C THR A 176 30.30 -13.95 -46.46
N SER A 177 29.59 -12.81 -46.40
CA SER A 177 28.70 -12.16 -47.40
C SER A 177 27.54 -12.93 -48.06
N GLN A 178 26.31 -12.37 -47.93
CA GLN A 178 25.58 -11.66 -49.00
C GLN A 178 24.23 -11.08 -48.47
N THR A 179 23.86 -9.89 -48.97
CA THR A 179 22.70 -9.04 -48.59
C THR A 179 21.53 -9.19 -49.59
N PRO A 180 20.36 -8.52 -49.42
CA PRO A 180 19.05 -9.08 -49.01
C PRO A 180 18.00 -9.12 -50.16
N PRO A 181 16.72 -9.43 -49.88
CA PRO A 181 15.75 -8.32 -49.91
C PRO A 181 14.63 -8.37 -48.85
N ALA A 182 14.05 -7.19 -48.66
CA ALA A 182 13.08 -6.76 -47.66
C ALA A 182 11.64 -7.16 -47.95
N TRP A 183 10.90 -7.65 -46.96
CA TRP A 183 9.43 -7.56 -46.89
C TRP A 183 8.99 -7.28 -45.44
N HIS A 184 8.27 -6.18 -45.27
CA HIS A 184 7.77 -5.65 -44.01
C HIS A 184 6.60 -6.50 -43.47
N PHE A 185 6.69 -6.90 -42.20
CA PHE A 185 5.53 -7.32 -41.39
C PHE A 185 4.94 -6.10 -40.70
N ALA A 186 3.66 -5.80 -40.94
CA ALA A 186 2.87 -4.90 -40.12
C ALA A 186 1.87 -5.72 -39.31
N ALA A 187 2.02 -5.67 -37.99
CA ALA A 187 1.03 -6.13 -37.03
C ALA A 187 0.15 -4.93 -36.60
N GLN A 188 -1.17 -5.11 -36.59
CA GLN A 188 -2.08 -4.29 -35.79
C GLN A 188 -3.16 -5.17 -35.15
N THR A 189 -3.03 -5.40 -33.86
CA THR A 189 -4.11 -5.83 -32.98
C THR A 189 -4.68 -4.58 -32.31
N SER A 190 -5.92 -4.25 -32.61
CA SER A 190 -6.73 -3.27 -31.90
C SER A 190 -7.93 -3.99 -31.31
N LEU A 191 -8.03 -4.08 -29.99
CA LEU A 191 -9.30 -4.34 -29.30
C LEU A 191 -9.31 -3.60 -27.95
N SER A 192 -10.12 -2.54 -27.95
CA SER A 192 -10.42 -1.63 -26.85
C SER A 192 -11.22 -2.35 -25.76
N ASN A 193 -10.75 -2.28 -24.51
CA ASN A 193 -11.38 -2.93 -23.35
C ASN A 193 -12.38 -1.95 -22.69
N LYS A 194 -13.67 -2.05 -23.05
CA LYS A 194 -14.77 -1.21 -22.50
C LYS A 194 -15.66 -1.93 -21.47
N ASN A 195 -15.29 -3.13 -21.01
CA ASN A 195 -16.22 -3.99 -20.25
C ASN A 195 -16.03 -3.97 -18.72
N THR A 196 -15.06 -3.22 -18.19
CA THR A 196 -14.74 -3.27 -16.75
C THR A 196 -15.69 -2.45 -15.88
N VAL A 197 -16.31 -1.38 -16.42
CA VAL A 197 -17.10 -0.43 -15.63
C VAL A 197 -18.49 -0.97 -15.23
N GLN A 198 -19.11 -1.82 -16.06
CA GLN A 198 -20.48 -2.28 -15.79
C GLN A 198 -20.59 -3.43 -14.77
N LEU A 199 -19.51 -4.18 -14.53
CA LEU A 199 -19.55 -5.31 -13.61
C LEU A 199 -19.58 -4.83 -12.14
N GLN A 200 -18.82 -3.77 -11.82
CA GLN A 200 -18.73 -3.22 -10.46
C GLN A 200 -20.03 -2.57 -9.96
N GLU A 201 -20.82 -1.94 -10.83
CA GLU A 201 -22.05 -1.26 -10.41
C GLU A 201 -23.15 -2.25 -9.99
N LYS A 202 -23.16 -3.44 -10.60
CA LYS A 202 -24.13 -4.51 -10.27
C LYS A 202 -23.83 -5.12 -8.90
N ASP A 203 -22.56 -5.31 -8.56
CA ASP A 203 -22.17 -5.85 -7.26
C ASP A 203 -22.39 -4.84 -6.12
N PHE A 204 -22.20 -3.54 -6.39
CA PHE A 204 -22.48 -2.46 -5.43
C PHE A 204 -23.98 -2.32 -5.14
N LYS A 205 -24.84 -2.44 -6.17
CA LYS A 205 -26.32 -2.44 -5.99
C LYS A 205 -26.81 -3.65 -5.19
N LYS A 206 -26.17 -4.81 -5.36
CA LYS A 206 -26.47 -6.03 -4.59
C LYS A 206 -26.14 -5.87 -3.10
N PHE A 207 -25.06 -5.15 -2.79
CA PHE A 207 -24.65 -4.88 -1.40
C PHE A 207 -25.54 -3.81 -0.71
N LEU A 208 -26.00 -2.81 -1.46
CA LEU A 208 -26.98 -1.82 -0.98
C LEU A 208 -28.36 -2.46 -0.69
N ALA A 209 -28.80 -3.42 -1.53
CA ALA A 209 -30.05 -4.15 -1.32
C ALA A 209 -30.01 -5.07 -0.09
N ALA A 210 -28.84 -5.63 0.25
CA ALA A 210 -28.66 -6.51 1.40
C ALA A 210 -28.60 -5.76 2.76
N ASN A 211 -28.33 -4.44 2.75
CA ASN A 211 -28.20 -3.62 3.96
C ASN A 211 -29.44 -2.75 4.28
N GLN A 212 -30.55 -2.92 3.56
CA GLN A 212 -31.83 -2.37 3.99
C GLN A 212 -32.36 -3.18 5.18
N ARG A 213 -32.03 -2.76 6.40
CA ARG A 213 -32.71 -3.26 7.61
C ARG A 213 -34.21 -2.97 7.48
N PRO A 214 -35.09 -3.91 7.87
CA PRO A 214 -36.52 -3.66 7.92
C PRO A 214 -36.80 -2.52 8.92
N GLN A 215 -37.70 -1.62 8.52
CA GLN A 215 -38.17 -0.52 9.35
C GLN A 215 -38.63 -0.98 10.74
N GLN A 216 -38.42 -0.09 11.71
CA GLN A 216 -38.71 -0.25 13.13
C GLN A 216 -40.09 -0.89 13.38
N LYS A 217 -40.11 -2.00 14.10
CA LYS A 217 -41.33 -2.47 14.79
C LYS A 217 -41.42 -1.73 16.13
N ALA A 218 -42.62 -1.22 16.42
CA ALA A 218 -42.97 -0.45 17.62
C ALA A 218 -42.70 -1.19 18.94
N PRO A 219 -42.63 -0.48 20.09
CA PRO A 219 -42.33 -1.08 21.38
C PRO A 219 -43.45 -2.04 21.84
N TRP A 220 -43.04 -3.16 22.43
CA TRP A 220 -43.90 -4.23 22.94
C TRP A 220 -44.88 -3.73 24.03
N LYS A 221 -46.16 -4.10 23.95
CA LYS A 221 -47.15 -3.93 25.04
C LYS A 221 -47.43 -5.30 25.71
N PRO A 222 -47.50 -5.37 27.04
CA PRO A 222 -47.90 -6.61 27.72
C PRO A 222 -49.42 -6.86 27.57
N PRO A 223 -49.85 -8.13 27.55
CA PRO A 223 -51.27 -8.46 27.46
C PRO A 223 -52.00 -8.07 28.76
N GLY A 224 -52.98 -7.16 28.64
CA GLY A 224 -53.91 -6.82 29.71
C GLY A 224 -54.89 -7.97 29.94
N LYS A 225 -55.10 -8.33 31.21
CA LYS A 225 -56.23 -9.15 31.64
C LYS A 225 -57.51 -8.35 31.43
N HIS A 226 -58.45 -8.89 30.68
CA HIS A 226 -59.82 -8.39 30.64
C HIS A 226 -60.72 -9.25 31.54
N PRO A 227 -61.80 -8.66 32.11
CA PRO A 227 -62.56 -9.15 33.25
C PRO A 227 -63.39 -10.41 32.98
#